data_AF-A0A6P1GHE0-F1
#
_entry.id   AF-A0A6P1GHE0-F1
#
_cell.length_a   1.000
_cell.length_b   1.000
_cell.length_c   1.000
_cell.angle_alpha   90.00
_cell.angle_beta   90.00
_cell.angle_gamma   90.00
#
_symmetry.space_group_name_H-M   'P 1'
#
loop_
_entity.id
_entity.type
_entity.pdbx_description
1 polymer ?
#
loop_
_entity_poly.entity_id
_entity_poly.type
_entity_poly.pdbx_seq_one_letter_code
_entity_poly.pdbx_strand_id
1 'polypeptide(L)' 'MKRRQRTRHLIELGGLVIKAGLVDLTEDDRATLYGAFLTVADRLRGEERVNALALWRRKGKRAFKADQDGKGNFD' A
#
# COMPACT_ATOMS: atom_id res chain seq x y z
N MET A 1 16.56 19.03 -6.95
CA MET A 1 15.26 18.86 -6.26
C MET A 1 14.38 17.72 -6.82
N LYS A 2 14.02 17.71 -8.11
CA LYS A 2 13.10 16.71 -8.70
C LYS A 2 13.51 15.23 -8.49
N ARG A 3 14.81 14.90 -8.63
CA ARG A 3 15.30 13.52 -8.42
C ARG A 3 15.09 13.04 -6.98
N ARG A 4 15.47 13.85 -5.99
CA ARG A 4 15.33 13.52 -4.56
C ARG A 4 13.86 13.29 -4.16
N GLN A 5 12.95 14.13 -4.66
CA GLN A 5 11.51 13.93 -4.42
C GLN A 5 11.00 12.63 -5.05
N ARG A 6 11.42 12.32 -6.29
CA ARG A 6 11.06 11.06 -6.96
C ARG A 6 11.56 9.84 -6.19
N THR A 7 12.82 9.83 -5.76
CA THR A 7 13.38 8.72 -4.97
C THR A 7 12.62 8.54 -3.68
N ARG A 8 12.36 9.62 -2.93
CA ARG A 8 11.58 9.54 -1.68
C ARG A 8 10.18 8.98 -1.93
N HIS A 9 9.49 9.47 -2.96
CA HIS A 9 8.16 8.99 -3.31
C HIS A 9 8.13 7.49 -3.65
N LEU A 10 9.10 7.01 -4.43
CA LEU A 10 9.20 5.59 -4.77
C LEU A 10 9.52 4.72 -3.54
N ILE A 11 10.35 5.21 -2.62
CA ILE A 11 10.65 4.54 -1.35
C ILE A 11 9.39 4.45 -0.49
N GLU A 12 8.63 5.56 -0.37
CA GLU A 12 7.37 5.58 0.38
C GLU A 12 6.36 4.57 -0.19
N LEU A 13 6.22 4.50 -1.51
CA LEU A 13 5.35 3.51 -2.17
C LEU A 13 5.84 2.08 -1.95
N GLY A 14 7.15 1.82 -2.09
CA GLY A 14 7.73 0.50 -1.81
C GLY A 14 7.54 0.07 -0.35
N GLY A 15 7.64 1.01 0.59
CA GLY A 15 7.37 0.77 2.00
C GLY A 15 5.94 0.31 2.29
N LEU A 16 4.95 0.73 1.49
CA LEU A 16 3.56 0.24 1.62
C LEU A 16 3.44 -1.25 1.28
N VAL A 17 4.23 -1.75 0.33
CA VAL A 17 4.23 -3.16 -0.07
C VAL A 17 4.72 -4.05 1.07
N ILE A 18 5.83 -3.66 1.69
CA ILE A 18 6.41 -4.33 2.86
C ILE A 18 5.41 -4.28 4.04
N LYS A 19 4.88 -3.09 4.32
CA LYS A 19 3.98 -2.87 5.46
C LYS A 19 2.65 -3.62 5.35
N ALA A 20 2.19 -3.89 4.13
CA ALA A 20 1.03 -4.72 3.87
C ALA A 20 1.32 -6.23 3.98
N GLY A 21 2.56 -6.63 4.31
CA GLY A 21 3.00 -8.03 4.39
C GLY A 21 3.10 -8.72 3.03
N LEU A 22 3.01 -7.97 1.93
CA LEU A 22 2.90 -8.57 0.60
C LEU A 22 4.20 -9.22 0.15
N VAL A 23 5.35 -8.70 0.58
CA VAL A 23 6.66 -9.31 0.26
C VAL A 23 6.75 -10.71 0.84
N ASP A 24 6.44 -10.88 2.12
CA ASP A 24 6.50 -12.19 2.78
C ASP A 24 5.43 -13.15 2.23
N LEU A 25 4.20 -12.66 2.02
CA LEU A 25 3.08 -13.47 1.52
C LEU A 25 3.26 -13.93 0.06
N THR A 26 4.11 -13.27 -0.71
CA THR A 26 4.37 -13.59 -2.11
C THR A 26 5.78 -14.13 -2.35
N GLU A 27 6.56 -14.34 -1.29
CA GLU A 27 7.97 -14.76 -1.39
C GLU A 27 8.80 -13.84 -2.31
N ASP A 28 8.52 -12.53 -2.26
CA ASP A 28 9.10 -11.50 -3.14
C ASP A 28 8.90 -11.76 -4.66
N ASP A 29 7.91 -12.56 -5.05
CA ASP A 29 7.60 -12.75 -6.46
C ASP A 29 6.96 -11.50 -7.07
N ARG A 30 7.78 -10.78 -7.82
CA ARG A 30 7.40 -9.53 -8.51
C ARG A 30 6.29 -9.74 -9.53
N ALA A 31 6.20 -10.91 -10.18
CA ALA A 31 5.14 -11.18 -11.13
C ALA A 31 3.79 -11.27 -10.42
N THR A 32 3.74 -12.01 -9.30
CA THR A 32 2.56 -12.09 -8.43
C THR A 32 2.17 -10.72 -7.87
N LEU A 33 3.12 -9.93 -7.35
CA LEU A 33 2.85 -8.57 -6.87
C LEU A 33 2.28 -7.69 -7.98
N TYR A 34 2.85 -7.75 -9.18
CA TYR A 34 2.36 -6.98 -10.31
C TYR A 34 0.95 -7.39 -10.72
N GLY A 35 0.65 -8.69 -10.79
CA GLY A 35 -0.71 -9.20 -11.05
C GLY A 35 -1.74 -8.74 -10.02
N ALA A 36 -1.37 -8.72 -8.73
CA ALA A 36 -2.22 -8.17 -7.67
C ALA A 36 -2.51 -6.68 -7.87
N PHE A 37 -1.50 -5.88 -8.22
CA PHE A 37 -1.70 -4.46 -8.52
C PHE A 37 -2.53 -4.21 -9.78
N LEU A 38 -2.40 -5.06 -10.81
CA LEU A 38 -3.28 -5.01 -11.98
C LEU A 38 -4.74 -5.25 -11.60
N THR A 39 -5.00 -6.23 -10.74
CA THR A 39 -6.36 -6.51 -10.22
C THR A 39 -6.94 -5.29 -9.50
N VAL A 40 -6.14 -4.59 -8.69
CA VAL A 40 -6.55 -3.33 -8.04
C VAL A 40 -6.84 -2.24 -9.08
N ALA A 41 -5.99 -2.11 -10.10
CA ALA A 41 -6.15 -1.12 -11.15
C ALA A 41 -7.41 -1.37 -11.99
N ASP A 42 -7.72 -2.63 -12.33
CA ASP A 42 -8.94 -3.01 -13.03
C ASP A 42 -10.18 -2.64 -12.23
N ARG A 43 -10.19 -2.94 -10.93
CA ARG A 43 -11.30 -2.54 -10.06
C ARG A 43 -11.52 -1.03 -10.01
N LEU A 44 -10.43 -0.24 -10.06
CA LEU A 44 -10.52 1.21 -10.07
C LEU A 44 -10.87 1.81 -11.43
N ARG A 45 -10.76 1.05 -12.53
CA ARG A 45 -11.27 1.45 -13.84
C ARG A 45 -12.77 1.22 -14.00
N GLY A 46 -13.36 0.35 -13.18
CA GLY A 46 -14.79 0.04 -13.20
C GLY A 46 -15.68 1.00 -12.41
N GLU A 47 -16.98 0.73 -12.45
CA GLU A 47 -18.04 1.57 -11.84
C GLU A 47 -17.96 1.61 -10.29
N GLU A 48 -17.39 0.58 -9.67
CA GLU A 48 -17.24 0.50 -8.20
C GLU A 48 -16.14 1.42 -7.63
N ARG A 49 -15.39 2.13 -8.48
CA ARG A 49 -14.20 2.91 -8.11
C ARG A 49 -14.40 3.75 -6.84
N VAL A 50 -15.50 4.52 -6.78
CA VAL A 50 -15.77 5.45 -5.67
C VAL A 50 -15.93 4.70 -4.35
N ASN A 51 -16.71 3.62 -4.35
CA ASN A 51 -16.96 2.79 -3.17
C ASN A 51 -15.70 2.06 -2.73
N ALA A 52 -14.96 1.49 -3.68
CA ALA A 52 -13.69 0.81 -3.42
C ALA A 52 -12.68 1.77 -2.78
N LEU A 53 -12.47 2.97 -3.35
CA LEU A 53 -11.57 3.97 -2.80
C LEU A 53 -11.99 4.44 -1.40
N ALA A 54 -13.28 4.68 -1.17
CA ALA A 54 -13.77 5.09 0.14
C ALA A 54 -13.49 4.03 1.21
N LEU A 55 -13.75 2.76 0.89
CA LEU A 55 -13.50 1.63 1.79
C LEU A 55 -12.00 1.46 2.08
N TRP A 56 -11.17 1.44 1.04
CA TRP A 56 -9.73 1.25 1.19
C TRP A 56 -9.07 2.40 1.93
N ARG A 57 -9.50 3.65 1.68
CA ARG A 57 -9.01 4.81 2.43
C ARG A 57 -9.30 4.70 3.93
N ARG A 58 -10.51 4.24 4.30
CA ARG A 58 -10.85 4.00 5.72
C ARG A 58 -10.00 2.88 6.31
N LYS A 59 -9.86 1.75 5.61
CA LYS A 59 -9.04 0.61 6.05
C LYS A 59 -7.58 1.02 6.27
N GLY A 60 -6.98 1.70 5.27
CA GLY A 60 -5.62 2.18 5.33
C GLY A 60 -5.38 3.13 6.51
N LYS A 61 -6.26 4.13 6.71
CA LYS A 61 -6.15 5.05 7.86
C LYS A 61 -6.13 4.31 9.21
N ARG A 62 -6.99 3.29 9.39
CA ARG A 62 -7.01 2.50 10.62
C ARG A 62 -5.73 1.69 10.81
N ALA A 63 -5.25 1.02 9.75
CA ALA A 63 -3.99 0.27 9.82
C ALA A 63 -2.81 1.20 10.19
N PHE A 64 -2.70 2.34 9.51
CA PHE A 64 -1.67 3.34 9.84
C PHE A 64 -1.71 3.80 11.29
N LYS A 65 -2.90 4.08 11.83
CA LYS A 65 -3.06 4.47 13.23
C LYS A 65 -2.64 3.34 14.17
N ALA A 66 -3.09 2.11 13.92
CA ALA A 66 -2.73 0.95 14.73
C ALA A 66 -1.20 0.74 14.80
N ASP A 67 -0.48 0.92 13.68
CA ASP A 67 0.98 0.79 13.68
C ASP A 67 1.70 1.93 14.42
N GLN A 68 1.10 3.12 14.49
CA GLN A 68 1.64 4.24 15.26
C GLN A 68 1.43 4.02 16.75
N ASP A 69 0.20 3.64 17.13
CA ASP A 69 -0.16 3.36 18.52
C ASP A 69 0.62 2.14 19.04
N GLY A 70 0.85 1.14 18.20
CA GLY A 70 1.65 -0.05 18.54
C GLY A 70 3.14 0.24 18.68
N LYS A 71 3.70 1.24 17.98
CA LYS A 71 5.11 1.65 18.14
C LYS A 71 5.34 2.50 19.38
N GLY A 72 4.37 3.33 19.76
CA GLY A 72 4.46 4.19 20.96
C GLY A 72 4.31 3.46 22.30
N ASN A 73 4.00 2.16 22.29
CA ASN A 73 3.85 1.33 23.49
C ASN A 73 5.09 0.50 23.83
N PHE A 74 6.15 0.55 23.00
CA PHE A 74 7.42 -0.14 23.22
C PHE A 74 8.63 0.82 23.31
N ASP A 75 8.38 2.14 23.37
CA ASP A 75 9.38 3.18 23.59
C ASP A 75 9.37 3.66 25.05
#